data_AF-A0AAV5YJQ7-F1
#
_entry.id   AF-A0AAV5YJQ7-F1
#
_cell.length_a   1.000
_cell.length_b   1.000
_cell.length_c   1.000
_cell.angle_alpha   90.00
_cell.angle_beta   90.00
_cell.angle_gamma   90.00
#
_symmetry.space_group_name_H-M   'P 1'
#
loop_
_entity.id
_entity.type
_entity.pdbx_description
1 polymer ?
#
loop_
_entity_poly.entity_id
_entity_poly.type
_entity_poly.pdbx_seq_one_letter_code
_entity_poly.pdbx_strand_id
1 'polypeptide(L)' 'MTHRIAVIPGDGIGKEVLPEGMRVLEAAGRRFGVDFAWTQFDWSCESYTRT' A
#
# COMPACT_ATOMS: atom_id res chain seq x y z
N MET A 1 -12.69 -14.23 1.46
CA MET A 1 -11.79 -14.26 0.28
C MET A 1 -10.82 -13.11 0.46
N THR A 2 -9.53 -13.33 0.22
CA THR A 2 -8.50 -12.32 0.48
C THR A 2 -8.15 -11.56 -0.79
N HIS A 3 -8.23 -10.23 -0.74
CA HIS A 3 -7.83 -9.36 -1.84
C HIS A 3 -6.32 -9.09 -1.78
N ARG A 4 -5.61 -9.49 -2.84
CA ARG A 4 -4.18 -9.23 -2.98
C ARG A 4 -3.96 -7.86 -3.59
N ILE A 5 -3.28 -6.98 -2.87
CA ILE A 5 -3.05 -5.59 -3.29
C ILE A 5 -1.55 -5.33 -3.36
N ALA A 6 -1.10 -4.85 -4.52
CA ALA A 6 0.24 -4.32 -4.71
C ALA A 6 0.31 -2.89 -4.14
N VAL A 7 1.32 -2.65 -3.30
CA VAL A 7 1.54 -1.41 -2.57
C VAL A 7 2.78 -0.74 -3.13
N ILE A 8 2.58 0.35 -3.88
CA ILE A 8 3.65 1.09 -4.57
C ILE A 8 3.63 2.53 -4.05
N PRO A 9 4.49 2.89 -3.08
CA PRO A 9 4.48 4.22 -2.48
C PRO A 9 5.01 5.32 -3.39
N GLY A 10 5.79 5.00 -4.43
CA GLY A 10 6.40 6.01 -5.29
C GLY A 10 7.35 6.93 -4.52
N ASP A 11 7.40 8.20 -4.93
CA ASP A 11 8.26 9.23 -4.36
C ASP A 11 7.48 10.25 -3.50
N GLY A 12 8.19 10.99 -2.66
CA GLY A 12 7.62 12.08 -1.86
C GLY A 12 6.52 11.61 -0.90
N ILE A 13 5.41 12.36 -0.87
CA ILE A 13 4.31 12.17 0.10
C ILE A 13 3.64 10.79 0.01
N GLY A 14 3.80 10.06 -1.10
CA GLY A 14 3.27 8.70 -1.24
C GLY A 14 3.78 7.75 -0.15
N LYS A 15 5.00 7.96 0.34
CA LYS A 15 5.59 7.21 1.47
C LYS A 15 4.90 7.51 2.81
N GLU A 16 4.26 8.67 2.94
CA GLU A 16 3.60 9.14 4.17
C GLU A 16 2.09 8.84 4.16
N VAL A 17 1.41 9.04 3.03
CA VAL A 17 -0.06 8.93 2.95
C VAL A 17 -0.55 7.49 2.75
N LEU A 18 0.25 6.64 2.07
CA LEU A 18 -0.15 5.28 1.74
C LEU A 18 -0.34 4.39 2.99
N PRO A 19 0.55 4.43 4.02
CA PRO A 19 0.32 3.70 5.26
C PRO A 19 -1.00 4.05 5.94
N GLU A 20 -1.42 5.32 5.90
CA GLU A 20 -2.70 5.75 6.48
C GLU A 20 -3.89 5.22 5.67
N GLY A 21 -3.79 5.23 4.34
CA GLY A 21 -4.79 4.61 3.46
C GLY A 21 -4.97 3.12 3.75
N MET A 22 -3.86 2.39 3.95
CA MET A 22 -3.89 0.98 4.36
C MET A 22 -4.59 0.80 5.72
N ARG A 23 -4.33 1.67 6.72
CA ARG A 23 -5.01 1.60 8.03
C ARG A 23 -6.53 1.79 7.91
N VAL A 24 -6.99 2.68 7.04
CA VAL A 24 -8.42 2.87 6.76
C VAL A 24 -9.01 1.61 6.13
N LEU A 25 -8.32 1.01 5.16
CA LEU A 25 -8.77 -0.24 4.53
C LEU A 25 -8.82 -1.40 5.54
N GLU A 26 -7.81 -1.53 6.41
CA GLU A 26 -7.81 -2.51 7.50
C GLU A 26 -9.00 -2.30 8.46
N ALA A 27 -9.30 -1.05 8.81
CA ALA A 27 -10.46 -0.74 9.65
C ALA A 27 -11.79 -1.08 8.97
N ALA A 28 -11.93 -0.77 7.68
CA ALA A 28 -13.10 -1.15 6.88
C ALA A 28 -13.20 -2.67 6.75
N GLY A 29 -12.09 -3.35 6.50
CA GLY A 29 -12.01 -4.80 6.37
C GLY A 29 -12.52 -5.52 7.60
N ARG A 30 -12.04 -5.12 8.79
CA ARG A 30 -12.55 -5.63 10.08
C ARG A 30 -14.04 -5.39 10.27
N ARG A 31 -14.57 -4.26 9.80
CA ARG A 31 -16.00 -3.91 9.95
C ARG A 31 -16.91 -4.70 9.01
N PHE A 32 -16.45 -4.98 7.79
CA PHE A 32 -17.28 -5.53 6.71
C PHE A 32 -16.93 -6.96 6.32
N GLY A 33 -15.96 -7.59 6.98
CA GLY A 33 -15.55 -8.97 6.70
C GLY A 33 -14.75 -9.10 5.40
N VAL A 34 -13.90 -8.11 5.11
CA VAL A 34 -13.03 -8.08 3.93
C VAL A 34 -11.58 -8.24 4.37
N ASP A 35 -10.89 -9.23 3.80
CA ASP A 35 -9.48 -9.50 4.10
C ASP A 35 -8.58 -8.91 3.01
N PHE A 36 -7.46 -8.31 3.42
CA PHE A 36 -6.46 -7.75 2.53
C PHE A 36 -5.10 -8.44 2.71
N ALA A 37 -4.38 -8.64 1.61
CA ALA A 37 -3.00 -9.11 1.60
C ALA A 37 -2.15 -8.12 0.81
N TRP A 38 -1.22 -7.47 1.51
CA TRP A 38 -0.39 -6.41 0.95
C TRP A 38 0.94 -6.97 0.44
N THR A 39 1.36 -6.55 -0.75
CA THR A 39 2.70 -6.82 -1.27
C THR A 39 3.35 -5.50 -1.63
N GLN A 40 4.42 -5.14 -0.90
CA GLN A 40 5.14 -3.89 -1.14
C GLN A 40 6.14 -4.02 -2.27
N PHE A 41 6.20 -3.01 -3.13
CA PHE A 41 7.20 -2.88 -4.19
C PHE A 41 7.91 -1.54 -4.06
N ASP A 42 9.24 -1.57 -4.02
CA ASP A 42 10.09 -0.38 -4.03
C ASP A 42 10.26 0.14 -5.46
N TRP A 43 9.16 0.62 -6.05
CA TRP A 43 9.16 1.23 -7.38
C TRP A 43 8.89 2.72 -7.26
N SER A 44 9.84 3.51 -7.76
CA SER A 44 9.77 4.97 -7.78
C SER A 44 10.80 5.54 -8.76
N CYS A 45 10.73 6.84 -9.06
CA CYS A 45 11.75 7.52 -9.87
C CYS A 45 13.11 7.50 -9.17
N GLU A 46 13.14 7.64 -7.83
CA GLU A 46 14.34 7.51 -7.02
C GLU A 46 14.97 6.10 -7.17
N SER A 47 14.17 5.04 -7.09
CA SER A 47 14.63 3.66 -7.27
C SER A 47 15.09 3.38 -8.71
N TYR A 48 14.44 3.98 -9.72
CA TYR A 48 14.90 3.92 -11.11
C TYR A 48 16.25 4.61 -11.31
N THR A 49 16.43 5.80 -10.73
CA THR A 49 17.67 6.60 -10.87
C THR A 49 18.88 5.93 -10.21
N ARG A 50 18.65 5.03 -9.25
CA ARG A 50 19.68 4.26 -8.55
C ARG A 50 20.16 3.01 -9.31
N THR A 51 19.62 2.74 -10.50
CA THR A 51 19.94 1.58 -11.35
C THR A 51 20.83 2.02 -12.51
#